data_AF-B7FXA4-F1
#
_entry.id   AF-B7FXA4-F1
#
_cell.length_a   1.000
_cell.length_b   1.000
_cell.length_c   1.000
_cell.angle_alpha   90.00
_cell.angle_beta   90.00
_cell.angle_gamma   90.00
#
_symmetry.space_group_name_H-M   'P 1'
#
loop_
_entity.id
_entity.type
_entity.pdbx_description
1 polymer ?
#
loop_
_entity_poly.entity_id
_entity_poly.type
_entity_poly.pdbx_seq_one_letter_code
_entity_poly.pdbx_strand_id
1 'polypeptide(L)'
;MYSIKPTIGAMRHQSDLRQIAGLMLITGICAIFQPIGNVASLISPGNTSTTGVPFSALMGGLSLVSMGIISLFIGYNQLVHDWGNKTLTLFAILLTQTGFIPYLTDISDVGQQARSGAAFIPEAYNASESAVRFVGAMGILGIMAYGFSFIGAFSFLQFSLYTYQTGNHRQRSAPYFHGRMTFYAFTLFMAGLSQLMLGSFIMANYGGGVLEKGTIGVAMYVVNFPAISIFLGLIQIFNAVWGLARSYGVGIFGTNDQSFQMSMFVGWFLQLVLQVLVQVGYVPGDGLAVAAPSITALSLGLNLMPAYLDYKARTLPEEIPTTYYGTGEEKSVADSTIPHAGAEMEA
;
A
#
# COMPACT_ATOMS: atom_id res chain seq x y z
N MET A 1 -12.50 -33.50 -27.42
CA MET A 1 -11.93 -33.12 -26.10
C MET A 1 -13.03 -32.42 -25.34
N TYR A 2 -13.70 -33.09 -24.40
CA TYR A 2 -14.78 -32.46 -23.63
C TYR A 2 -14.16 -31.43 -22.68
N SER A 3 -14.44 -30.15 -22.91
CA SER A 3 -14.08 -29.08 -21.99
C SER A 3 -14.88 -29.29 -20.70
N ILE A 4 -14.22 -29.79 -19.66
CA ILE A 4 -14.80 -29.87 -18.32
C ILE A 4 -15.07 -28.42 -17.89
N LYS A 5 -16.34 -28.08 -17.69
CA LYS A 5 -16.72 -26.75 -17.22
C LYS A 5 -16.07 -26.51 -15.85
N PRO A 6 -15.40 -25.37 -15.64
CA PRO A 6 -14.77 -25.07 -14.36
C PRO A 6 -15.80 -25.04 -13.23
N THR A 7 -15.47 -25.64 -12.09
CA THR A 7 -16.34 -25.62 -10.91
C THR A 7 -16.40 -24.20 -10.33
N ILE A 8 -17.47 -23.88 -9.61
CA ILE A 8 -17.60 -22.57 -8.93
C ILE A 8 -16.43 -22.32 -7.98
N GLY A 9 -15.96 -23.35 -7.28
CA GLY A 9 -14.80 -23.26 -6.40
C GLY A 9 -13.51 -22.89 -7.15
N ALA A 10 -13.24 -23.54 -8.28
CA ALA A 10 -12.08 -23.22 -9.12
C ALA A 10 -12.14 -21.78 -9.63
N MET A 11 -13.34 -21.31 -10.04
CA MET A 11 -13.53 -19.92 -10.47
C MET A 11 -13.27 -18.90 -9.33
N ARG A 12 -13.68 -19.20 -8.10
CA ARG A 12 -13.37 -18.36 -6.92
C ARG A 12 -11.87 -18.31 -6.66
N HIS A 13 -11.20 -19.47 -6.71
CA HIS A 13 -9.76 -19.56 -6.46
C HIS A 13 -8.97 -18.72 -7.48
N GLN A 14 -9.34 -18.87 -8.75
CA GLN A 14 -8.73 -18.12 -9.84
C GLN A 14 -9.04 -16.62 -9.73
N SER A 15 -10.25 -16.23 -9.34
CA SER A 15 -10.61 -14.83 -9.10
C SER A 15 -9.71 -14.20 -8.03
N ASP A 16 -9.48 -14.90 -6.91
CA ASP A 16 -8.65 -14.40 -5.82
C ASP A 16 -7.17 -14.27 -6.22
N LEU A 17 -6.64 -15.26 -6.94
CA LEU A 17 -5.29 -15.20 -7.50
C LEU A 17 -5.13 -14.00 -8.44
N ARG A 18 -6.10 -13.79 -9.34
CA ARG A 18 -6.07 -12.67 -10.29
C ARG A 18 -6.21 -11.31 -9.61
N GLN A 19 -7.02 -11.19 -8.57
CA GLN A 19 -7.12 -9.96 -7.78
C GLN A 19 -5.78 -9.63 -7.11
N ILE A 20 -5.17 -10.59 -6.41
CA ILE A 20 -3.86 -10.39 -5.76
C ILE A 20 -2.79 -10.05 -6.81
N ALA A 21 -2.76 -10.76 -7.93
CA ALA A 21 -1.81 -10.55 -9.02
C ALA A 21 -1.98 -9.18 -9.69
N GLY A 22 -3.21 -8.73 -9.94
CA GLY A 22 -3.50 -7.40 -10.47
C GLY A 22 -3.07 -6.29 -9.52
N LEU A 23 -3.31 -6.46 -8.21
CA LEU A 23 -2.81 -5.52 -7.20
C LEU A 23 -1.29 -5.48 -7.16
N MET A 24 -0.61 -6.64 -7.23
CA MET A 24 0.85 -6.70 -7.30
C MET A 24 1.42 -6.00 -8.53
N LEU A 25 0.72 -6.07 -9.67
CA LEU A 25 1.10 -5.35 -10.89
C LEU A 25 1.01 -3.84 -10.68
N ILE A 26 -0.11 -3.34 -10.16
CA ILE A 26 -0.32 -1.91 -9.91
C ILE A 26 0.68 -1.39 -8.87
N THR A 27 0.80 -2.06 -7.72
CA THR A 27 1.76 -1.62 -6.69
C THR A 27 3.19 -1.74 -7.20
N GLY A 28 3.53 -2.79 -7.96
CA GLY A 28 4.83 -2.99 -8.60
C GLY A 28 5.23 -1.82 -9.49
N ILE A 29 4.32 -1.34 -10.33
CA ILE A 29 4.50 -0.12 -11.13
C ILE A 29 4.79 1.08 -10.21
N CYS A 30 4.01 1.27 -9.15
CA CYS A 30 4.23 2.35 -8.19
C CYS A 30 5.61 2.28 -7.51
N ALA A 31 6.11 1.08 -7.18
CA ALA A 31 7.43 0.92 -6.56
C ALA A 31 8.59 1.17 -7.53
N ILE A 32 8.36 1.06 -8.85
CA ILE A 32 9.33 1.45 -9.85
C ILE A 32 9.36 2.97 -9.98
N PHE A 33 8.19 3.62 -10.08
CA PHE A 33 8.10 5.06 -10.30
C PHE A 33 8.42 5.91 -9.06
N GLN A 34 8.17 5.40 -7.85
CA GLN A 34 8.46 6.12 -6.59
C GLN A 34 9.94 6.53 -6.50
N PRO A 35 10.93 5.63 -6.61
CA PRO A 35 12.33 6.02 -6.44
C PRO A 35 12.96 6.62 -7.70
N ILE A 36 12.33 6.50 -8.88
CA ILE A 36 13.01 6.75 -10.16
C ILE A 36 13.46 8.20 -10.33
N GLY A 37 12.66 9.17 -9.87
CA GLY A 37 13.00 10.59 -9.91
C GLY A 37 14.24 10.89 -9.06
N ASN A 38 14.27 10.33 -7.86
CA ASN A 38 15.41 10.45 -6.96
C ASN A 38 16.64 9.75 -7.54
N VAL A 39 16.54 8.48 -7.96
CA VAL A 39 17.66 7.74 -8.56
C VAL A 39 18.22 8.47 -9.79
N ALA A 40 17.36 9.00 -10.67
CA ALA A 40 17.79 9.76 -11.85
C ALA A 40 18.52 11.05 -11.46
N SER A 41 18.03 11.78 -10.46
CA SER A 41 18.70 12.99 -9.95
C SER A 41 20.08 12.70 -9.33
N LEU A 42 20.26 11.51 -8.74
CA LEU A 42 21.51 11.10 -8.10
C LEU A 42 22.60 10.67 -9.10
N ILE A 43 22.20 10.21 -10.28
CA ILE A 43 23.12 9.75 -11.35
C ILE A 43 23.48 10.91 -12.31
N SER A 44 22.74 12.02 -12.27
CA SER A 44 22.94 13.15 -13.18
C SER A 44 24.30 13.85 -12.97
N PRO A 45 25.08 14.07 -14.06
CA PRO A 45 26.38 14.76 -14.01
C PRO A 45 26.17 16.26 -13.74
N GLY A 46 26.13 16.63 -12.46
CA GLY A 46 25.93 18.00 -12.00
C GLY A 46 25.60 18.11 -10.51
N ASN A 47 25.03 17.04 -9.93
CA ASN A 47 24.67 16.95 -8.51
C ASN A 47 25.45 15.88 -7.73
N THR A 48 26.51 15.31 -8.31
CA THR A 48 27.52 14.59 -7.53
C THR A 48 28.31 15.60 -6.70
N SER A 49 27.70 16.10 -5.62
CA SER A 49 28.46 16.82 -4.62
C SER A 49 29.54 15.86 -4.13
N THR A 50 30.75 16.38 -4.00
CA THR A 50 31.89 15.72 -3.35
C THR A 50 31.62 15.41 -1.86
N THR A 51 30.43 15.78 -1.37
CA THR A 51 29.86 15.45 -0.08
C THR A 51 28.74 14.43 -0.23
N GLY A 52 29.12 13.22 -0.66
CA GLY A 52 28.39 11.96 -0.49
C GLY A 52 26.87 12.08 -0.34
N VAL A 53 26.16 12.02 -1.45
CA VAL A 53 24.82 11.41 -1.43
C VAL A 53 24.99 10.05 -0.73
N PRO A 54 24.24 9.79 0.36
CA PRO A 54 24.49 8.61 1.16
C PRO A 54 24.17 7.39 0.30
N PHE A 55 25.17 6.53 0.11
CA PHE A 55 25.08 5.26 -0.61
C PHE A 55 23.80 4.47 -0.26
N SER A 56 23.28 4.61 0.96
CA SER A 56 22.00 4.07 1.41
C SER A 56 20.79 4.53 0.60
N ALA A 57 20.70 5.79 0.18
CA ALA A 57 19.58 6.31 -0.61
C ALA A 57 19.55 5.70 -2.02
N LEU A 58 20.72 5.59 -2.67
CA LEU A 58 20.86 4.93 -3.97
C LEU A 58 20.52 3.43 -3.87
N MET A 59 21.10 2.73 -2.88
CA MET A 59 20.84 1.30 -2.66
C MET A 59 19.38 1.03 -2.29
N GLY A 60 18.78 1.92 -1.50
CA GLY A 60 17.36 1.88 -1.17
C GLY A 60 16.48 2.03 -2.40
N GLY A 61 16.74 3.03 -3.25
CA GLY A 61 16.02 3.24 -4.49
C GLY A 61 16.12 2.05 -5.45
N LEU A 62 17.33 1.52 -5.65
CA LEU A 62 17.55 0.32 -6.47
C LEU A 62 16.84 -0.93 -5.92
N SER A 63 16.78 -1.07 -4.59
CA SER A 63 16.04 -2.16 -3.94
C SER A 63 14.54 -2.06 -4.22
N LEU A 64 13.95 -0.86 -4.14
CA LEU A 64 12.54 -0.62 -4.46
C LEU A 64 12.23 -0.88 -5.94
N VAL A 65 13.09 -0.43 -6.87
CA VAL A 65 12.94 -0.70 -8.30
C VAL A 65 12.98 -2.21 -8.57
N SER A 66 13.96 -2.91 -8.00
CA SER A 66 14.12 -4.37 -8.18
C SER A 66 12.91 -5.14 -7.64
N MET A 67 12.44 -4.77 -6.45
CA MET A 67 11.22 -5.30 -5.83
C MET A 67 9.99 -5.05 -6.72
N GLY A 68 9.86 -3.83 -7.26
CA GLY A 68 8.77 -3.44 -8.15
C GLY A 68 8.75 -4.25 -9.45
N ILE A 69 9.91 -4.42 -10.10
CA ILE A 69 10.06 -5.23 -11.34
C ILE A 69 9.67 -6.69 -11.08
N ILE A 70 10.18 -7.30 -10.01
CA ILE A 70 9.87 -8.69 -9.69
C ILE A 70 8.39 -8.86 -9.36
N SER A 71 7.80 -7.94 -8.59
CA SER A 71 6.37 -7.97 -8.27
C SER A 71 5.49 -7.80 -9.50
N LEU A 72 5.87 -6.90 -10.40
CA LEU A 72 5.21 -6.69 -11.69
C LEU A 72 5.27 -7.96 -12.54
N PHE A 73 6.45 -8.60 -12.63
CA PHE A 73 6.63 -9.83 -13.38
C PHE A 73 5.79 -10.98 -12.80
N ILE A 74 5.80 -11.17 -11.47
CA ILE A 74 4.98 -12.19 -10.80
C ILE A 74 3.49 -11.92 -11.03
N GLY A 75 3.05 -10.68 -10.83
CA GLY A 75 1.66 -10.26 -11.03
C GLY A 75 1.21 -10.46 -12.47
N TYR A 76 2.00 -10.05 -13.45
CA TYR A 76 1.70 -10.24 -14.87
C TYR A 76 1.56 -11.73 -15.22
N ASN A 77 2.52 -12.57 -14.82
CA ASN A 77 2.48 -14.00 -15.12
C ASN A 77 1.28 -14.70 -14.50
N GLN A 78 0.96 -14.36 -13.24
CA GLN A 78 -0.19 -14.95 -12.56
C GLN A 78 -1.53 -14.46 -13.13
N LEU A 79 -1.60 -13.20 -13.56
CA LEU A 79 -2.84 -12.57 -14.07
C LEU A 79 -3.14 -12.97 -15.52
N VAL A 80 -2.12 -12.96 -16.39
CA VAL A 80 -2.28 -13.13 -17.85
C VAL A 80 -2.06 -14.57 -18.28
N HIS A 81 -1.06 -15.24 -17.70
CA HIS A 81 -0.68 -16.60 -18.09
C HIS A 81 -1.19 -17.68 -17.12
N ASP A 82 -1.92 -17.29 -16.06
CA ASP A 82 -2.33 -18.16 -14.95
C ASP A 82 -1.14 -18.99 -14.39
N TRP A 83 0.09 -18.47 -14.51
CA TRP A 83 1.32 -19.15 -14.12
C TRP A 83 1.89 -18.57 -12.83
N GLY A 84 1.98 -19.41 -11.79
CA GLY A 84 2.50 -19.05 -10.48
C GLY A 84 3.73 -19.86 -10.09
N ASN A 85 4.81 -19.18 -9.67
CA ASN A 85 6.02 -19.82 -9.15
C ASN A 85 6.23 -19.47 -7.66
N LYS A 86 6.12 -20.50 -6.82
CA LYS A 86 6.24 -20.37 -5.35
C LYS A 86 7.62 -19.90 -4.91
N THR A 87 8.67 -20.40 -5.55
CA THR A 87 10.06 -20.06 -5.24
C THR A 87 10.36 -18.61 -5.59
N LEU A 88 9.89 -18.16 -6.76
CA LEU A 88 10.02 -16.77 -7.17
C LEU A 88 9.23 -15.83 -6.25
N THR A 89 8.02 -16.23 -5.84
CA THR A 89 7.20 -15.46 -4.89
C THR A 89 7.87 -15.39 -3.51
N LEU A 90 8.47 -16.49 -3.03
CA LEU A 90 9.24 -16.50 -1.78
C LEU A 90 10.48 -15.59 -1.85
N PHE A 91 11.20 -15.61 -2.97
CA PHE A 91 12.32 -14.70 -3.19
C PHE A 91 11.86 -13.23 -3.17
N ALA A 92 10.71 -12.93 -3.81
CA ALA A 92 10.13 -11.59 -3.77
C ALA A 92 9.77 -11.14 -2.35
N ILE A 93 9.23 -12.05 -1.52
CA ILE A 93 8.95 -11.78 -0.10
C ILE A 93 10.21 -11.33 0.65
N LEU A 94 11.32 -12.04 0.47
CA LEU A 94 12.61 -11.72 1.09
C LEU A 94 13.13 -10.37 0.60
N LEU A 95 13.07 -10.12 -0.71
CA LEU A 95 13.49 -8.86 -1.30
C LEU A 95 12.63 -7.68 -0.80
N THR A 96 11.33 -7.86 -0.63
CA THR A 96 10.45 -6.80 -0.11
C THR A 96 10.84 -6.33 1.28
N GLN A 97 11.46 -7.19 2.10
CA GLN A 97 11.94 -6.77 3.42
C GLN A 97 13.06 -5.72 3.32
N THR A 98 13.88 -5.76 2.27
CA THR A 98 14.88 -4.72 2.01
C THR A 98 14.26 -3.40 1.55
N GLY A 99 13.01 -3.43 1.07
CA GLY A 99 12.22 -2.25 0.71
C GLY A 99 11.91 -1.30 1.88
N PHE A 100 12.13 -1.73 3.13
CA PHE A 100 12.06 -0.85 4.30
C PHE A 100 13.27 0.06 4.50
N ILE A 101 14.42 -0.27 3.91
CA ILE A 101 15.68 0.47 4.08
C ILE A 101 15.53 1.97 3.75
N PRO A 102 14.96 2.38 2.59
CA PRO A 102 14.77 3.80 2.26
C PRO A 102 14.01 4.55 3.36
N TYR A 103 12.92 3.98 3.87
CA TYR A 103 12.08 4.65 4.87
C TYR A 103 12.78 4.77 6.23
N LEU A 104 13.58 3.78 6.63
CA LEU A 104 14.39 3.86 7.84
C LEU A 104 15.52 4.88 7.71
N THR A 105 16.12 4.99 6.52
CA THR A 105 17.08 6.05 6.20
C THR A 105 16.42 7.42 6.26
N ASP A 106 15.27 7.61 5.62
CA ASP A 106 14.53 8.87 5.61
C ASP A 106 14.13 9.32 7.03
N ILE A 107 13.69 8.39 7.90
CA ILE A 107 13.40 8.70 9.31
C ILE A 107 14.65 9.23 10.03
N SER A 108 15.80 8.61 9.77
CA SER A 108 17.07 9.00 10.38
C SER A 108 17.50 10.38 9.89
N ASP A 109 17.37 10.64 8.59
CA ASP A 109 17.75 11.90 7.96
C ASP A 109 16.85 13.05 8.41
N VAL A 110 15.53 12.85 8.43
CA VAL A 110 14.58 13.82 8.99
C VAL A 110 14.87 14.08 10.47
N GLY A 111 15.20 13.05 11.25
CA GLY A 111 15.60 13.19 12.64
C GLY A 111 16.89 13.99 12.85
N GLN A 112 17.88 13.84 11.95
CA GLN A 112 19.11 14.63 11.98
C GLN A 112 18.84 16.09 11.61
N GLN A 113 18.09 16.32 10.53
CA GLN A 113 17.71 17.66 10.06
C GLN A 113 16.86 18.42 11.09
N ALA A 114 15.97 17.73 11.80
CA ALA A 114 15.18 18.30 12.88
C ALA A 114 16.05 18.77 14.06
N ARG A 115 17.18 18.10 14.31
CA ARG A 115 18.14 18.46 15.38
C ARG A 115 19.08 19.58 14.98
N SER A 116 19.44 19.69 13.70
CA SER A 116 20.30 20.77 13.20
C SER A 116 19.56 22.09 12.96
N GLY A 117 18.23 22.07 12.85
CA GLY A 117 17.39 23.27 12.86
C GLY A 117 17.17 23.94 11.50
N ALA A 118 17.56 23.34 10.37
CA ALA A 118 17.75 24.10 9.12
C ALA A 118 17.15 23.51 7.81
N ALA A 119 16.25 22.52 7.82
CA ALA A 119 15.89 21.85 6.55
C ALA A 119 14.45 22.01 6.04
N PHE A 120 13.44 22.10 6.93
CA PHE A 120 12.04 21.91 6.50
C PHE A 120 11.26 23.20 6.27
N ILE A 121 11.62 24.24 7.01
CA ILE A 121 10.94 25.53 7.01
C ILE A 121 11.92 26.56 6.44
N PRO A 122 11.55 27.30 5.37
CA PRO A 122 12.43 28.32 4.81
C PRO A 122 12.90 29.34 5.85
N GLU A 123 14.17 29.75 5.78
CA GLU A 123 14.78 30.70 6.72
C GLU A 123 13.99 32.01 6.84
N ALA A 124 13.32 32.44 5.76
CA ALA A 124 12.50 33.64 5.72
C ALA A 124 11.32 33.64 6.73
N TYR A 125 10.93 32.48 7.25
CA TYR A 125 9.95 32.37 8.33
C TYR A 125 10.52 32.57 9.74
N ASN A 126 11.85 32.65 9.90
CA ASN A 126 12.53 32.77 11.19
C ASN A 126 12.01 31.75 12.21
N ALA A 127 11.95 30.47 11.80
CA ALA A 127 11.36 29.41 12.60
C ALA A 127 12.19 29.15 13.88
N SER A 128 11.50 28.91 15.00
CA SER A 128 12.15 28.44 16.23
C SER A 128 12.63 27.00 16.07
N GLU A 129 13.60 26.58 16.88
CA GLU A 129 14.03 25.18 16.94
C GLU A 129 12.85 24.23 17.26
N SER A 130 11.93 24.65 18.12
CA SER A 130 10.74 23.88 18.46
C SER A 130 9.82 23.67 17.25
N ALA A 131 9.68 24.67 16.38
CA ALA A 131 8.90 24.56 15.15
C ALA A 131 9.52 23.56 14.19
N VAL A 132 10.84 23.61 13.99
CA VAL A 132 11.57 22.68 13.13
C VAL A 132 11.45 21.25 13.65
N ARG A 133 11.59 21.04 14.96
CA ARG A 133 11.43 19.72 15.60
C ARG A 133 10.00 19.19 15.46
N PHE A 134 9.00 20.04 15.60
CA PHE A 134 7.60 19.65 15.41
C PHE A 134 7.32 19.21 13.98
N VAL A 135 7.75 20.00 12.98
CA VAL A 135 7.59 19.66 11.56
C VAL A 135 8.33 18.36 11.24
N GLY A 136 9.57 18.19 11.74
CA GLY A 136 10.33 16.96 11.59
C GLY A 136 9.62 15.74 12.21
N ALA A 137 9.02 15.88 13.39
CA ALA A 137 8.26 14.80 14.03
C ALA A 137 7.02 14.40 13.20
N MET A 138 6.29 15.35 12.64
CA MET A 138 5.18 15.07 11.73
C MET A 138 5.65 14.37 10.44
N GLY A 139 6.83 14.77 9.93
CA GLY A 139 7.52 14.08 8.85
C GLY A 139 7.79 12.61 9.14
N ILE A 140 8.40 12.32 10.30
CA ILE A 140 8.70 10.94 10.73
C ILE A 140 7.42 10.11 10.84
N LEU A 141 6.36 10.65 11.46
CA LEU A 141 5.07 9.98 11.55
C LEU A 141 4.49 9.70 10.16
N GLY A 142 4.59 10.66 9.24
CA GLY A 142 4.23 10.48 7.84
C GLY A 142 5.02 9.33 7.21
N ILE A 143 6.36 9.36 7.26
CA ILE A 143 7.23 8.32 6.69
C ILE A 143 6.84 6.94 7.19
N MET A 144 6.64 6.80 8.50
CA MET A 144 6.18 5.55 9.10
C MET A 144 4.82 5.14 8.50
N ALA A 145 3.82 6.02 8.54
CA ALA A 145 2.47 5.69 8.07
C ALA A 145 2.43 5.27 6.60
N TYR A 146 3.00 6.07 5.70
CA TYR A 146 3.01 5.78 4.26
C TYR A 146 3.96 4.63 3.91
N GLY A 147 5.15 4.57 4.51
CA GLY A 147 6.14 3.53 4.25
C GLY A 147 5.68 2.16 4.72
N PHE A 148 5.15 2.05 5.95
CA PHE A 148 4.56 0.80 6.44
C PHE A 148 3.33 0.40 5.64
N SER A 149 2.50 1.34 5.20
CA SER A 149 1.37 1.00 4.35
C SER A 149 1.81 0.50 2.97
N PHE A 150 2.77 1.18 2.34
CA PHE A 150 3.20 0.84 0.99
C PHE A 150 3.99 -0.48 0.94
N ILE A 151 5.06 -0.61 1.73
CA ILE A 151 5.88 -1.85 1.76
C ILE A 151 5.14 -2.99 2.46
N GLY A 152 4.32 -2.66 3.46
CA GLY A 152 3.39 -3.62 4.05
C GLY A 152 2.43 -4.20 3.01
N ALA A 153 1.94 -3.38 2.07
CA ALA A 153 1.04 -3.84 1.00
C ALA A 153 1.71 -4.90 0.14
N PHE A 154 2.95 -4.64 -0.30
CA PHE A 154 3.75 -5.60 -1.06
C PHE A 154 3.95 -6.90 -0.29
N SER A 155 4.41 -6.80 0.95
CA SER A 155 4.65 -7.97 1.79
C SER A 155 3.38 -8.78 1.91
N PHE A 156 2.26 -8.13 2.23
CA PHE A 156 0.96 -8.76 2.36
C PHE A 156 0.49 -9.45 1.08
N LEU A 157 0.60 -8.79 -0.07
CA LEU A 157 0.14 -9.32 -1.36
C LEU A 157 0.98 -10.54 -1.77
N GLN A 158 2.31 -10.46 -1.64
CA GLN A 158 3.22 -11.55 -1.97
C GLN A 158 3.02 -12.75 -1.01
N PHE A 159 2.91 -12.51 0.30
CA PHE A 159 2.57 -13.57 1.26
C PHE A 159 1.19 -14.17 0.98
N SER A 160 0.22 -13.37 0.56
CA SER A 160 -1.10 -13.87 0.17
C SER A 160 -1.00 -14.77 -1.06
N LEU A 161 -0.32 -14.32 -2.11
CA LEU A 161 -0.11 -15.11 -3.32
C LEU A 161 0.61 -16.44 -3.01
N TYR A 162 1.67 -16.39 -2.21
CA TYR A 162 2.41 -17.58 -1.79
C TYR A 162 1.53 -18.58 -1.03
N THR A 163 0.67 -18.09 -0.13
CA THR A 163 -0.29 -18.92 0.61
C THR A 163 -1.28 -19.62 -0.34
N TYR A 164 -1.78 -18.92 -1.37
CA TYR A 164 -2.66 -19.54 -2.37
C TYR A 164 -1.91 -20.59 -3.20
N GLN A 165 -0.72 -20.27 -3.69
CA GLN A 165 0.09 -21.20 -4.48
C GLN A 165 0.49 -22.45 -3.68
N THR A 166 0.73 -22.34 -2.37
CA THR A 166 1.07 -23.48 -1.49
C THR A 166 -0.14 -24.31 -1.03
N GLY A 167 -1.36 -23.94 -1.41
CA GLY A 167 -2.58 -24.66 -1.00
C GLY A 167 -3.08 -24.29 0.40
N ASN A 168 -2.44 -23.34 1.08
CA ASN A 168 -2.80 -22.87 2.42
C ASN A 168 -3.84 -21.73 2.42
N HIS A 169 -4.58 -21.55 1.32
CA HIS A 169 -5.52 -20.44 1.10
C HIS A 169 -6.60 -20.30 2.19
N ARG A 170 -6.92 -21.39 2.91
CA ARG A 170 -7.90 -21.41 4.01
C ARG A 170 -7.53 -20.49 5.18
N GLN A 171 -6.26 -20.15 5.33
CA GLN A 171 -5.76 -19.21 6.35
C GLN A 171 -6.11 -17.75 6.04
N ARG A 172 -6.66 -17.47 4.84
CA ARG A 172 -7.04 -16.13 4.40
C ARG A 172 -8.57 -15.99 4.49
N SER A 173 -9.15 -16.21 5.66
CA SER A 173 -10.59 -16.04 5.91
C SER A 173 -10.94 -14.60 6.28
N ALA A 174 -12.23 -14.29 6.44
CA ALA A 174 -12.70 -12.94 6.78
C ALA A 174 -11.99 -12.33 8.03
N PRO A 175 -11.85 -13.03 9.17
CA PRO A 175 -11.11 -12.56 10.34
C PRO A 175 -9.67 -12.13 10.05
N TYR A 176 -8.97 -12.86 9.18
CA TYR A 176 -7.61 -12.51 8.79
C TYR A 176 -7.57 -11.15 8.08
N PHE A 177 -8.51 -10.91 7.17
CA PHE A 177 -8.63 -9.64 6.46
C PHE A 177 -9.09 -8.50 7.38
N HIS A 178 -10.01 -8.75 8.31
CA HIS A 178 -10.39 -7.79 9.36
C HIS A 178 -9.18 -7.37 10.21
N GLY A 179 -8.40 -8.33 10.71
CA GLY A 179 -7.20 -8.03 11.50
C GLY A 179 -6.17 -7.20 10.73
N ARG A 180 -5.99 -7.48 9.43
CA ARG A 180 -5.13 -6.67 8.57
C ARG A 180 -5.72 -5.29 8.31
N MET A 181 -7.03 -5.19 8.11
CA MET A 181 -7.71 -3.91 7.91
C MET A 181 -7.50 -2.97 9.10
N THR A 182 -7.52 -3.48 10.33
CA THR A 182 -7.20 -2.69 11.53
C THR A 182 -5.82 -2.04 11.44
N PHE A 183 -4.79 -2.78 11.01
CA PHE A 183 -3.45 -2.25 10.85
C PHE A 183 -3.39 -1.12 9.81
N TYR A 184 -3.98 -1.33 8.63
CA TYR A 184 -3.97 -0.31 7.57
C TYR A 184 -4.85 0.90 7.87
N ALA A 185 -5.96 0.71 8.59
CA ALA A 185 -6.77 1.81 9.07
C ALA A 185 -6.01 2.62 10.13
N PHE A 186 -5.22 1.97 11.00
CA PHE A 186 -4.34 2.65 11.94
C PHE A 186 -3.22 3.45 11.24
N THR A 187 -2.55 2.89 10.21
CA THR A 187 -1.55 3.64 9.45
C THR A 187 -2.18 4.84 8.72
N LEU A 188 -3.37 4.68 8.14
CA LEU A 188 -4.15 5.79 7.55
C LEU A 188 -4.49 6.86 8.58
N PHE A 189 -4.85 6.48 9.81
CA PHE A 189 -5.09 7.42 10.92
C PHE A 189 -3.84 8.23 11.24
N MET A 190 -2.68 7.56 11.34
CA MET A 190 -1.40 8.22 11.65
C MET A 190 -0.97 9.20 10.53
N ALA A 191 -1.18 8.83 9.27
CA ALA A 191 -0.99 9.74 8.14
C ALA A 191 -1.91 10.97 8.26
N GLY A 192 -3.20 10.74 8.50
CA GLY A 192 -4.18 11.82 8.65
C GLY A 192 -3.88 12.76 9.81
N LEU A 193 -3.52 12.19 10.96
CA LEU A 193 -3.16 12.95 12.16
C LEU A 193 -1.91 13.79 11.92
N SER A 194 -0.85 13.21 11.36
CA SER A 194 0.38 13.97 11.07
C SER A 194 0.15 15.09 10.06
N GLN A 195 -0.63 14.86 9.01
CA GLN A 195 -0.96 15.87 8.01
C GLN A 195 -1.86 16.99 8.58
N LEU A 196 -2.85 16.63 9.39
CA LEU A 196 -3.73 17.57 10.09
C LEU A 196 -2.93 18.46 11.06
N MET A 197 -2.10 17.83 11.90
CA MET A 197 -1.29 18.53 12.89
C MET A 197 -0.27 19.46 12.22
N LEU A 198 0.38 19.00 11.14
CA LEU A 198 1.30 19.82 10.36
C LEU A 198 0.59 21.04 9.74
N GLY A 199 -0.55 20.83 9.07
CA GLY A 199 -1.33 21.91 8.48
C GLY A 199 -1.82 22.91 9.51
N SER A 200 -2.33 22.43 10.65
CA SER A 200 -2.81 23.27 11.75
C SER A 200 -1.69 24.09 12.38
N PHE A 201 -0.52 23.48 12.58
CA PHE A 201 0.66 24.16 13.10
C PHE A 201 1.14 25.26 12.17
N ILE A 202 1.24 24.97 10.86
CA ILE A 202 1.66 25.95 9.87
C ILE A 202 0.65 27.10 9.81
N MET A 203 -0.65 26.80 9.81
CA MET A 203 -1.70 27.81 9.80
C MET A 203 -1.61 28.75 11.01
N ALA A 204 -1.38 28.19 12.19
CA ALA A 204 -1.30 28.97 13.43
C ALA A 204 -0.05 29.85 13.53
N ASN A 205 1.08 29.43 12.96
CA ASN A 205 2.37 30.13 13.12
C ASN A 205 2.75 30.99 11.91
N TYR A 206 2.31 30.63 10.71
CA TYR A 206 2.77 31.23 9.45
C TYR A 206 1.64 31.75 8.56
N GLY A 207 0.38 31.56 8.97
CA GLY A 207 -0.81 32.07 8.30
C GLY A 207 -1.62 31.00 7.55
N GLY A 208 -2.91 31.26 7.33
CA GLY A 208 -3.84 30.30 6.71
C GLY A 208 -3.96 30.38 5.18
N GLY A 209 -3.37 31.41 4.58
CA GLY A 209 -3.35 31.59 3.12
C GLY A 209 -2.23 30.82 2.43
N VAL A 210 -1.88 31.25 1.23
CA VAL A 210 -0.68 30.79 0.53
C VAL A 210 0.56 31.14 1.36
N LEU A 211 1.50 30.22 1.46
CA LEU A 211 2.81 30.45 2.03
C LEU A 211 3.69 31.27 1.06
N GLU A 212 3.78 32.59 1.31
CA GLU A 212 4.50 33.52 0.44
C GLU A 212 6.03 33.44 0.56
N LYS A 213 6.55 33.03 1.72
CA LYS A 213 8.00 33.00 2.00
C LYS A 213 8.67 31.68 1.65
N GLY A 214 8.01 30.88 0.81
CA GLY A 214 8.46 29.57 0.36
C GLY A 214 7.67 28.41 0.96
N THR A 215 7.86 27.25 0.34
CA THR A 215 7.20 25.99 0.68
C THR A 215 7.77 25.37 1.94
N ILE A 216 6.90 24.87 2.82
CA ILE A 216 7.31 24.03 3.94
C ILE A 216 7.21 22.58 3.50
N GLY A 217 8.34 21.87 3.52
CA GLY A 217 8.47 20.51 2.99
C GLY A 217 9.08 19.57 4.01
N VAL A 218 8.44 18.43 4.26
CA VAL A 218 9.00 17.35 5.08
C VAL A 218 8.47 16.01 4.62
N ALA A 219 9.37 15.06 4.35
CA ALA A 219 9.03 13.73 3.82
C ALA A 219 8.12 13.81 2.57
N MET A 220 6.90 13.24 2.64
CA MET A 220 5.90 13.31 1.57
C MET A 220 5.03 14.56 1.61
N TYR A 221 5.16 15.39 2.64
CA TYR A 221 4.34 16.58 2.80
C TYR A 221 5.00 17.77 2.13
N VAL A 222 4.29 18.31 1.16
CA VAL A 222 4.59 19.59 0.51
C VAL A 222 3.45 20.53 0.87
N VAL A 223 3.74 21.59 1.63
CA VAL A 223 2.72 22.51 2.14
C VAL A 223 3.02 23.92 1.65
N ASN A 224 2.19 24.37 0.71
CA ASN A 224 2.02 25.76 0.28
C ASN A 224 0.69 26.34 0.77
N PHE A 225 -0.33 25.48 0.91
CA PHE A 225 -1.66 25.82 1.40
C PHE A 225 -1.98 24.99 2.66
N PRO A 226 -1.89 25.56 3.87
CA PRO A 226 -2.09 24.81 5.12
C PRO A 226 -3.51 24.24 5.25
N ALA A 227 -4.52 24.97 4.72
CA ALA A 227 -5.91 24.53 4.70
C ALA A 227 -6.11 23.22 3.93
N ILE A 228 -5.38 23.01 2.82
CA ILE A 228 -5.42 21.75 2.06
C ILE A 228 -4.90 20.59 2.91
N SER A 229 -3.79 20.78 3.63
CA SER A 229 -3.23 19.74 4.50
C SER A 229 -4.18 19.38 5.63
N ILE A 230 -4.84 20.37 6.25
CA ILE A 230 -5.87 20.15 7.26
C ILE A 230 -7.04 19.33 6.69
N PHE A 231 -7.56 19.74 5.54
CA PHE A 231 -8.68 19.09 4.88
C PHE A 231 -8.38 17.62 4.53
N LEU A 232 -7.24 17.36 3.89
CA LEU A 232 -6.81 16.01 3.56
C LEU A 232 -6.56 15.15 4.80
N GLY A 233 -5.95 15.72 5.84
CA GLY A 233 -5.76 15.04 7.12
C GLY A 233 -7.08 14.61 7.77
N LEU A 234 -8.10 15.49 7.74
CA LEU A 234 -9.44 15.17 8.23
C LEU A 234 -10.11 14.04 7.43
N ILE A 235 -10.00 14.05 6.10
CA ILE A 235 -10.55 12.97 5.25
C ILE A 235 -9.87 11.64 5.58
N GLN A 236 -8.54 11.64 5.72
CA GLN A 236 -7.78 10.44 6.10
C GLN A 236 -8.21 9.91 7.46
N ILE A 237 -8.35 10.79 8.47
CA ILE A 237 -8.84 10.40 9.80
C ILE A 237 -10.27 9.84 9.74
N PHE A 238 -11.17 10.49 9.00
CA PHE A 238 -12.55 10.01 8.85
C PHE A 238 -12.59 8.61 8.24
N ASN A 239 -11.88 8.41 7.12
CA ASN A 239 -11.78 7.11 6.47
C ASN A 239 -11.08 6.06 7.35
N ALA A 240 -10.10 6.46 8.15
CA ALA A 240 -9.42 5.57 9.08
C ALA A 240 -10.35 5.11 10.20
N VAL A 241 -11.09 6.02 10.83
CA VAL A 241 -12.06 5.69 11.89
C VAL A 241 -13.17 4.81 11.32
N TRP A 242 -13.67 5.11 10.12
CA TRP A 242 -14.64 4.25 9.45
C TRP A 242 -14.06 2.86 9.14
N GLY A 243 -12.81 2.79 8.67
CA GLY A 243 -12.12 1.53 8.42
C GLY A 243 -11.90 0.71 9.69
N LEU A 244 -11.54 1.33 10.81
CA LEU A 244 -11.45 0.68 12.10
C LEU A 244 -12.82 0.14 12.56
N ALA A 245 -13.89 0.93 12.44
CA ALA A 245 -15.23 0.45 12.79
C ALA A 245 -15.61 -0.80 11.97
N ARG A 246 -15.34 -0.78 10.66
CA ARG A 246 -15.62 -1.90 9.76
C ARG A 246 -14.73 -3.11 10.02
N SER A 247 -13.50 -2.91 10.49
CA SER A 247 -12.64 -4.03 10.89
C SER A 247 -13.18 -4.80 12.10
N TYR A 248 -14.01 -4.17 12.93
CA TYR A 248 -14.75 -4.80 14.03
C TYR A 248 -16.18 -5.23 13.67
N GLY A 249 -16.55 -5.22 12.38
CA GLY A 249 -17.89 -5.60 11.94
C GLY A 249 -18.97 -4.52 12.08
N VAL A 250 -18.60 -3.29 12.46
CA VAL A 250 -19.55 -2.18 12.65
C VAL A 250 -19.76 -1.42 11.34
N GLY A 251 -21.01 -1.06 11.04
CA GLY A 251 -21.35 -0.26 9.86
C GLY A 251 -21.15 -1.01 8.54
N ILE A 252 -21.33 -2.33 8.56
CA ILE A 252 -21.35 -3.18 7.37
C ILE A 252 -22.80 -3.38 6.94
N PHE A 253 -23.16 -2.85 5.77
CA PHE A 253 -24.54 -2.91 5.25
C PHE A 253 -24.76 -4.08 4.27
N GLY A 254 -23.86 -5.07 4.27
CA GLY A 254 -23.93 -6.28 3.46
C GLY A 254 -22.72 -6.51 2.54
N THR A 255 -22.76 -7.59 1.77
CA THR A 255 -21.68 -8.00 0.86
C THR A 255 -21.55 -7.09 -0.38
N ASN A 256 -22.65 -6.43 -0.77
CA ASN A 256 -22.70 -5.52 -1.92
C ASN A 256 -22.43 -4.05 -1.58
N ASP A 257 -22.24 -3.72 -0.30
CA ASP A 257 -21.88 -2.37 0.12
C ASP A 257 -20.49 -1.99 -0.43
N GLN A 258 -20.39 -0.95 -1.26
CA GLN A 258 -19.12 -0.46 -1.80
C GLN A 258 -18.81 0.97 -1.31
N SER A 259 -19.55 1.47 -0.32
CA SER A 259 -19.43 2.86 0.12
C SER A 259 -18.04 3.17 0.66
N PHE A 260 -17.44 2.22 1.39
CA PHE A 260 -16.10 2.38 1.93
C PHE A 260 -15.03 2.40 0.82
N GLN A 261 -15.11 1.47 -0.14
CA GLN A 261 -14.21 1.45 -1.31
C GLN A 261 -14.31 2.77 -2.10
N MET A 262 -15.53 3.28 -2.30
CA MET A 262 -15.74 4.55 -2.97
C MET A 262 -15.16 5.72 -2.17
N SER A 263 -15.34 5.75 -0.84
CA SER A 263 -14.77 6.78 0.03
C SER A 263 -13.24 6.77 0.03
N MET A 264 -12.63 5.58 0.01
CA MET A 264 -11.17 5.42 -0.12
C MET A 264 -10.67 5.92 -1.47
N PHE A 265 -11.39 5.62 -2.56
CA PHE A 265 -11.07 6.12 -3.90
C PHE A 265 -11.18 7.65 -3.98
N VAL A 266 -12.26 8.23 -3.45
CA VAL A 266 -12.44 9.70 -3.39
C VAL A 266 -11.33 10.33 -2.54
N GLY A 267 -11.00 9.74 -1.39
CA GLY A 267 -9.90 10.21 -0.54
C GLY A 267 -8.55 10.19 -1.25
N TRP A 268 -8.25 9.13 -1.99
CA TRP A 268 -7.04 9.06 -2.83
C TRP A 268 -7.06 10.08 -3.96
N PHE A 269 -8.19 10.22 -4.67
CA PHE A 269 -8.34 11.18 -5.75
C PHE A 269 -8.14 12.62 -5.26
N LEU A 270 -8.69 12.97 -4.09
CA LEU A 270 -8.47 14.26 -3.45
C LEU A 270 -7.00 14.46 -3.06
N GLN A 271 -6.29 13.43 -2.59
CA GLN A 271 -4.84 13.52 -2.36
C GLN A 271 -4.08 13.76 -3.67
N LEU A 272 -4.42 13.05 -4.74
CA LEU A 272 -3.80 13.26 -6.05
C LEU A 272 -4.02 14.68 -6.55
N VAL A 273 -5.25 15.19 -6.51
CA VAL A 273 -5.54 16.55 -6.98
C VAL A 273 -4.94 17.61 -6.06
N LEU A 274 -5.22 17.54 -4.76
CA LEU A 274 -4.88 18.63 -3.84
C LEU A 274 -3.44 18.53 -3.33
N GLN A 275 -2.96 17.34 -2.94
CA GLN A 275 -1.59 17.18 -2.43
C GLN A 275 -0.56 17.09 -3.54
N VAL A 276 -0.86 16.42 -4.65
CA VAL A 276 0.11 16.25 -5.74
C VAL A 276 -0.03 17.39 -6.74
N LEU A 277 -1.16 17.52 -7.44
CA LEU A 277 -1.26 18.51 -8.53
C LEU A 277 -1.21 19.95 -8.04
N VAL A 278 -1.96 20.30 -6.99
CA VAL A 278 -2.00 21.69 -6.48
C VAL A 278 -0.76 22.04 -5.66
N GLN A 279 -0.46 21.30 -4.58
CA GLN A 279 0.64 21.69 -3.69
C GLN A 279 2.02 21.57 -4.38
N VAL A 280 2.29 20.51 -5.14
CA VAL A 280 3.58 20.37 -5.85
C VAL A 280 3.62 21.29 -7.07
N GLY A 281 2.54 21.37 -7.85
CA GLY A 281 2.47 22.22 -9.04
C GLY A 281 2.53 23.73 -8.75
N TYR A 282 2.25 24.15 -7.52
CA TYR A 282 2.42 25.54 -7.10
C TYR A 282 3.90 25.95 -6.96
N VAL A 283 4.82 25.00 -6.79
CA VAL A 283 6.24 25.32 -6.59
C VAL A 283 6.85 25.85 -7.89
N PRO A 284 7.40 27.07 -7.91
CA PRO A 284 7.99 27.63 -9.12
C PRO A 284 9.18 26.82 -9.64
N GLY A 285 9.32 26.73 -10.98
CA GLY A 285 10.53 26.20 -11.62
C GLY A 285 10.76 24.71 -11.47
N ASP A 286 9.70 23.91 -11.34
CA ASP A 286 9.73 22.44 -11.23
C ASP A 286 10.53 21.88 -10.04
N GLY A 287 10.83 22.72 -9.03
CA GLY A 287 11.75 22.37 -7.93
C GLY A 287 11.37 21.13 -7.13
N LEU A 288 10.09 20.73 -7.13
CA LEU A 288 9.58 19.52 -6.46
C LEU A 288 8.89 18.53 -7.42
N ALA A 289 8.99 18.70 -8.74
CA ALA A 289 8.31 17.83 -9.70
C ALA A 289 8.71 16.35 -9.55
N VAL A 290 9.96 16.08 -9.16
CA VAL A 290 10.48 14.73 -8.90
C VAL A 290 9.81 14.04 -7.70
N ALA A 291 9.19 14.78 -6.79
CA ALA A 291 8.49 14.23 -5.62
C ALA A 291 7.07 13.74 -5.95
N ALA A 292 6.45 14.25 -7.02
CA ALA A 292 5.06 13.95 -7.37
C ALA A 292 4.79 12.44 -7.63
N PRO A 293 5.63 11.70 -8.39
CA PRO A 293 5.46 10.26 -8.56
C PRO A 293 5.51 9.51 -7.23
N SER A 294 6.40 9.93 -6.33
CA SER A 294 6.56 9.31 -5.01
C SER A 294 5.33 9.49 -4.14
N ILE A 295 4.84 10.72 -4.03
CA ILE A 295 3.65 11.03 -3.23
C ILE A 295 2.41 10.30 -3.80
N THR A 296 2.30 10.21 -5.13
CA THR A 296 1.22 9.49 -5.80
C THR A 296 1.26 7.99 -5.50
N ALA A 297 2.43 7.36 -5.60
CA ALA A 297 2.62 5.95 -5.31
C ALA A 297 2.32 5.60 -3.84
N LEU A 298 2.85 6.40 -2.91
CA LEU A 298 2.66 6.20 -1.48
C LEU A 298 1.20 6.40 -1.07
N SER A 299 0.55 7.46 -1.56
CA SER A 299 -0.88 7.70 -1.31
C SER A 299 -1.75 6.60 -1.89
N LEU A 300 -1.42 6.03 -3.06
CA LEU A 300 -2.16 4.89 -3.59
C LEU A 300 -2.07 3.70 -2.63
N GLY A 301 -0.87 3.33 -2.17
CA GLY A 301 -0.72 2.23 -1.21
C GLY A 301 -1.45 2.45 0.12
N LEU A 302 -1.52 3.71 0.58
CA LEU A 302 -2.24 4.09 1.79
C LEU A 302 -3.77 3.89 1.66
N ASN A 303 -4.33 4.15 0.48
CA ASN A 303 -5.78 4.10 0.28
C ASN A 303 -6.28 2.76 -0.31
N LEU A 304 -5.48 2.11 -1.15
CA LEU A 304 -5.86 0.88 -1.87
C LEU A 304 -6.01 -0.30 -0.92
N MET A 305 -5.11 -0.45 0.06
CA MET A 305 -5.10 -1.60 0.96
C MET A 305 -6.33 -1.66 1.86
N PRO A 306 -6.73 -0.60 2.59
CA PRO A 306 -7.99 -0.61 3.33
C PRO A 306 -9.19 -1.00 2.47
N ALA A 307 -9.30 -0.46 1.24
CA ALA A 307 -10.40 -0.75 0.34
C ALA A 307 -10.45 -2.23 -0.08
N TYR A 308 -9.30 -2.80 -0.44
CA TYR A 308 -9.18 -4.22 -0.79
C TYR A 308 -9.47 -5.14 0.41
N LEU A 309 -8.91 -4.84 1.58
CA LEU A 309 -9.08 -5.66 2.78
C LEU A 309 -10.54 -5.67 3.24
N ASP A 310 -11.23 -4.52 3.18
CA ASP A 310 -12.66 -4.44 3.47
C ASP A 310 -13.48 -5.31 2.51
N TYR A 311 -13.18 -5.25 1.22
CA TYR A 311 -13.86 -6.07 0.22
C TYR A 311 -13.68 -7.56 0.52
N LYS A 312 -12.44 -8.00 0.80
CA LYS A 312 -12.15 -9.40 1.10
C LYS A 312 -12.75 -9.85 2.42
N ALA A 313 -12.72 -9.02 3.46
CA ALA A 313 -13.31 -9.34 4.76
C ALA A 313 -14.81 -9.61 4.64
N ARG A 314 -15.52 -8.88 3.79
CA ARG A 314 -16.99 -9.05 3.61
C ARG A 314 -17.39 -10.13 2.63
N THR A 315 -16.52 -10.47 1.68
CA THR A 315 -16.86 -11.44 0.62
C THR A 315 -16.36 -12.85 0.89
N LEU A 316 -15.60 -13.05 1.97
CA LEU A 316 -15.13 -14.36 2.41
C LEU A 316 -15.88 -14.84 3.64
N PRO A 317 -15.98 -16.16 3.85
CA PRO A 317 -16.56 -16.70 5.06
C PRO A 317 -15.61 -16.53 6.25
N GLU A 318 -16.17 -16.58 7.46
CA GLU A 318 -15.44 -16.58 8.75
C GLU A 318 -14.40 -17.69 8.82
N GLU A 319 -14.80 -18.89 8.40
CA GLU A 319 -13.94 -20.04 8.19
C GLU A 319 -14.12 -20.52 6.76
N ILE A 320 -13.03 -20.79 6.04
CA ILE A 320 -13.09 -21.28 4.66
C ILE A 320 -13.30 -22.82 4.68
N PRO A 321 -14.46 -23.33 4.24
CA PRO A 321 -14.67 -24.77 4.12
C PRO A 321 -13.70 -25.42 3.13
N THR A 322 -13.41 -26.70 3.30
CA THR A 322 -12.55 -27.47 2.38
C THR A 322 -13.09 -27.50 0.95
N THR A 323 -14.41 -27.41 0.79
CA THR A 323 -15.10 -27.40 -0.50
C THR A 323 -15.19 -26.02 -1.15
N TYR A 324 -14.83 -24.94 -0.45
CA TYR A 324 -15.07 -23.56 -0.90
C TYR A 324 -14.42 -23.24 -2.26
N TYR A 325 -13.18 -23.70 -2.45
CA TYR A 325 -12.41 -23.56 -3.68
C TYR A 325 -12.45 -24.80 -4.57
N GLY A 326 -13.25 -25.82 -4.22
CA GLY A 326 -13.34 -27.06 -5.00
C GLY A 326 -12.04 -27.87 -5.05
N THR A 327 -11.12 -27.64 -4.10
CA THR A 327 -9.85 -28.38 -3.95
C THR A 327 -9.96 -29.55 -2.97
N GLY A 328 -11.11 -29.75 -2.34
CA GLY A 328 -11.36 -30.93 -1.54
C GLY A 328 -11.46 -32.13 -2.47
N GLU A 329 -10.62 -33.14 -2.24
CA GLU A 329 -10.86 -34.48 -2.77
C GLU A 329 -12.28 -34.88 -2.35
N GLU A 330 -13.21 -34.89 -3.30
CA GLU A 330 -14.30 -35.86 -3.21
C GLU A 330 -13.59 -37.21 -3.20
N LYS A 331 -13.33 -37.77 -2.01
CA LYS A 331 -13.16 -39.22 -1.89
C LYS A 331 -14.42 -39.78 -2.49
N SER A 332 -14.32 -40.26 -3.73
CA SER A 332 -15.41 -40.91 -4.42
C SER A 332 -15.90 -42.02 -3.51
N VAL A 333 -17.06 -41.83 -2.90
CA VAL A 333 -17.86 -42.90 -2.32
C VAL A 333 -18.44 -43.68 -3.50
N ALA A 334 -17.56 -44.31 -4.28
CA ALA A 334 -17.85 -45.14 -5.42
C ALA A 334 -17.17 -46.51 -5.25
N ASP A 335 -16.88 -46.89 -4.01
CA ASP A 335 -16.39 -48.22 -3.64
C ASP A 335 -17.17 -48.77 -2.44
N SER A 336 -18.49 -48.66 -2.51
CA SER A 336 -19.38 -49.48 -1.69
C SER A 336 -20.35 -50.23 -2.61
N THR A 337 -19.94 -51.45 -2.94
CA THR A 337 -20.81 -52.62 -3.13
C THR A 337 -21.87 -52.51 -4.23
N ILE A 338 -21.48 -52.84 -5.46
CA ILE A 338 -22.36 -53.63 -6.35
C ILE A 338 -22.15 -55.09 -5.94
N PRO A 339 -23.12 -55.76 -5.29
CA PRO A 339 -23.01 -57.19 -5.07
C PRO A 339 -23.03 -57.88 -6.44
N HIS A 340 -21.99 -58.65 -6.72
CA HIS A 340 -21.97 -59.64 -7.78
C HIS A 340 -23.16 -60.57 -7.59
N ALA A 341 -24.21 -60.41 -8.39
CA ALA A 341 -25.17 -61.46 -8.63
C ALA A 341 -24.45 -62.54 -9.43
N GLY A 342 -24.07 -63.60 -8.73
CA GLY A 342 -23.48 -64.81 -9.30
C GLY A 342 -24.40 -65.39 -10.36
N ALA A 343 -23.79 -65.70 -11.50
CA ALA A 343 -24.32 -66.69 -12.41
C ALA A 343 -24.13 -68.06 -11.75
N GLU A 344 -25.23 -68.68 -11.34
CA GLU A 344 -25.31 -70.14 -11.24
C GLU A 344 -26.32 -70.61 -12.30
N MET A 345 -25.77 -71.32 -13.28
CA MET A 345 -26.48 -72.27 -14.13
C MET A 345 -27.03 -73.39 -13.27
N GLU A 346 -28.25 -73.85 -13.52
CA GLU A 346 -28.54 -75.29 -13.52
C GLU A 346 -29.86 -75.60 -14.26
N ALA A 347 -29.71 -76.55 -15.21
CA ALA A 347 -30.70 -77.38 -15.93
C ALA A 347 -31.70 -76.73 -16.89
#